data_AF-A0A965D411-F1
#
_entry.id   AF-A0A965D411-F1
#
_cell.length_a   1.000
_cell.length_b   1.000
_cell.length_c   1.000
_cell.angle_alpha   90.00
_cell.angle_beta   90.00
_cell.angle_gamma   90.00
#
_symmetry.space_group_name_H-M   'P 1'
#
loop_
_entity.id
_entity.type
_entity.pdbx_description
1 polymer ?
#
loop_
_entity_poly.entity_id
_entity_poly.type
_entity_poly.pdbx_seq_one_letter_code
_entity_poly.pdbx_strand_id
1 'polypeptide(L)' 'NNPRDVVPESNMPAYAFLAQAKLDPEQLPAKMSALRKVGVPYTDEDVAGAAEAVKGKSEQDALIAYLQGLGLVLKNVR' A
#
# COMPACT_ATOMS: atom_id res chain seq x y z
N ASN A 1 3.67 -6.78 15.44
CA ASN A 1 4.92 -6.12 15.03
C ASN A 1 6.13 -7.07 14.98
N ASN A 2 6.08 -8.23 15.64
CA ASN A 2 7.05 -9.32 15.46
C ASN A 2 6.31 -10.59 14.96
N PRO A 3 6.71 -11.16 13.81
CA PRO A 3 6.07 -12.37 13.26
C PRO A 3 6.12 -13.58 14.20
N ARG A 4 7.14 -13.66 15.06
CA ARG A 4 7.34 -14.77 16.01
C ARG A 4 6.30 -14.78 17.14
N ASP A 5 5.60 -13.67 17.36
CA ASP A 5 4.53 -13.59 18.38
C ASP A 5 3.26 -14.34 17.95
N VAL A 6 3.06 -14.53 16.64
CA VAL A 6 1.87 -15.22 16.07
C VAL A 6 2.26 -16.59 15.52
N VAL A 7 3.46 -16.70 14.96
CA VAL A 7 4.03 -17.94 14.42
C VAL A 7 5.44 -18.12 14.99
N PRO A 8 5.61 -18.87 16.09
CA PRO A 8 6.89 -18.95 16.81
C PRO A 8 8.10 -19.37 15.95
N GLU A 9 7.87 -20.26 14.99
CA GLU A 9 8.87 -20.80 14.04
C GLU A 9 9.18 -19.84 12.87
N SER A 10 8.57 -18.65 12.83
CA SER A 10 8.71 -17.75 11.68
C SER A 10 10.14 -17.22 11.52
N ASN A 11 10.70 -17.40 10.32
CA ASN A 11 11.96 -16.77 9.90
C ASN A 11 11.76 -15.35 9.33
N MET A 12 10.52 -14.86 9.25
CA MET A 12 10.25 -13.52 8.73
C MET A 12 10.86 -12.45 9.67
N PRO A 13 11.53 -11.41 9.14
CA PRO A 13 12.02 -10.30 9.94
C PRO A 13 10.88 -9.52 10.61
N ALA A 14 11.17 -8.89 11.75
CA ALA A 14 10.24 -7.97 12.39
C ALA A 14 10.31 -6.59 11.72
N TYR A 15 9.19 -6.11 11.21
CA TYR A 15 9.07 -4.81 10.52
C TYR A 15 8.36 -3.75 11.40
N ALA A 16 8.70 -3.69 12.70
CA ALA A 16 8.03 -2.83 13.66
C ALA A 16 8.13 -1.32 13.33
N PHE A 17 9.16 -0.92 12.58
CA PHE A 17 9.37 0.47 12.16
C PHE A 17 8.28 1.00 11.22
N LEU A 18 7.59 0.12 10.48
CA LEU A 18 6.51 0.51 9.56
C LEU A 18 5.34 1.19 10.27
N ALA A 19 5.13 0.90 11.56
CA ALA A 19 4.10 1.55 12.38
C ALA A 19 4.42 3.04 12.63
N GLN A 20 5.71 3.40 12.64
CA GLN A 20 6.19 4.74 12.97
C GLN A 20 6.44 5.58 11.72
N ALA A 21 6.86 4.93 10.62
CA ALA A 21 7.08 5.60 9.35
C ALA A 21 5.77 6.13 8.76
N LYS A 22 5.72 7.43 8.46
CA LYS A 22 4.58 8.08 7.80
C LYS A 22 4.80 8.08 6.29
N LEU A 23 3.72 7.87 5.56
CA LEU A 23 3.74 8.02 4.11
C LEU A 23 3.95 9.49 3.76
N ASP A 24 4.71 9.71 2.69
CA ASP A 24 4.82 11.01 2.01
C ASP A 24 3.72 11.11 0.94
N PRO A 25 2.67 11.92 1.15
CA PRO A 25 1.57 12.03 0.21
C PRO A 25 1.95 12.75 -1.09
N GLU A 26 3.00 13.58 -1.08
CA GLU A 26 3.37 14.43 -2.21
C GLU A 26 3.95 13.64 -3.38
N GLN A 27 4.53 12.47 -3.09
CA GLN A 27 5.11 11.60 -4.12
C GLN A 27 4.07 10.77 -4.87
N LEU A 28 2.86 10.61 -4.33
CA LEU A 28 1.88 9.66 -4.85
C LEU A 28 1.32 10.06 -6.23
N PRO A 29 0.95 11.33 -6.49
CA PRO A 29 0.50 11.76 -7.81
C PRO A 29 1.53 11.49 -8.91
N ALA A 30 2.82 11.69 -8.61
CA ALA A 30 3.90 11.44 -9.55
C ALA A 30 4.04 9.94 -9.89
N LYS A 31 3.94 9.06 -8.88
CA LYS A 31 3.97 7.60 -9.06
C LYS A 31 2.78 7.12 -9.89
N MET A 32 1.57 7.59 -9.60
CA MET A 32 0.36 7.22 -10.35
C MET A 32 0.43 7.71 -11.80
N SER A 33 0.92 8.93 -12.02
CA SER A 33 1.17 9.47 -13.37
C SER A 33 2.19 8.63 -14.14
N ALA A 34 3.25 8.15 -13.48
CA ALA A 34 4.24 7.27 -14.10
C ALA A 34 3.64 5.90 -14.45
N LEU A 35 2.82 5.33 -13.56
CA LEU A 35 2.11 4.08 -13.83
C LEU A 35 1.10 4.22 -14.98
N ARG A 36 0.44 5.37 -15.08
CA ARG A 36 -0.45 5.68 -16.21
C ARG A 36 0.30 5.67 -17.54
N LYS A 37 1.53 6.20 -17.58
CA LYS A 37 2.39 6.17 -18.78
C LYS A 37 2.74 4.75 -19.24
N VAL A 38 2.77 3.77 -18.34
CA VAL A 38 3.03 2.36 -18.68
C VAL A 38 1.77 1.52 -18.81
N GLY A 39 0.59 2.16 -18.90
CA GLY A 39 -0.67 1.51 -19.26
C GLY A 39 -1.60 1.16 -18.09
N VAL A 40 -1.26 1.55 -16.85
CA VAL A 40 -2.21 1.39 -15.73
C VAL A 40 -3.33 2.44 -15.87
N PRO A 41 -4.61 2.04 -15.88
CA PRO A 41 -5.71 2.93 -16.25
C PRO A 41 -6.17 3.85 -15.10
N TYR A 42 -5.26 4.67 -14.56
CA TYR A 42 -5.62 5.70 -13.58
C TYR A 42 -6.35 6.88 -14.23
N THR A 43 -7.40 7.37 -13.57
CA THR A 43 -8.11 8.59 -13.98
C THR A 43 -7.46 9.85 -13.43
N ASP A 44 -7.88 11.02 -13.90
CA ASP A 44 -7.39 12.29 -13.38
C ASP A 44 -7.86 12.52 -11.93
N GLU A 45 -9.06 12.03 -11.59
CA GLU A 45 -9.61 12.05 -10.23
C GLU A 45 -8.80 11.17 -9.28
N ASP A 46 -8.37 9.99 -9.72
CA ASP A 46 -7.50 9.11 -8.93
C ASP A 46 -6.20 9.83 -8.55
N VAL A 47 -5.57 10.51 -9.51
CA VAL A 47 -4.30 11.24 -9.30
C VAL A 47 -4.52 12.46 -8.40
N ALA A 48 -5.61 13.21 -8.59
CA ALA A 48 -5.92 14.38 -7.79
C ALA A 48 -6.27 14.04 -6.33
N GLY A 49 -6.98 12.93 -6.10
CA GLY A 49 -7.37 12.47 -4.77
C GLY A 49 -6.28 11.69 -4.01
N ALA A 50 -5.20 11.31 -4.70
CA ALA A 50 -4.17 10.40 -4.19
C ALA A 50 -3.57 10.86 -2.85
N ALA A 51 -3.15 12.12 -2.77
CA ALA A 51 -2.46 12.64 -1.57
C ALA A 51 -3.38 12.65 -0.34
N GLU A 52 -4.65 13.05 -0.51
CA GLU A 52 -5.60 13.09 0.60
C GLU A 52 -5.95 11.66 1.07
N ALA A 53 -6.04 10.69 0.16
CA ALA A 53 -6.35 9.30 0.48
C ALA A 53 -5.32 8.65 1.44
N VAL A 54 -4.06 9.07 1.39
CA VAL A 54 -2.97 8.51 2.22
C VAL A 54 -2.54 9.42 3.37
N LYS A 55 -3.16 10.58 3.52
CA LYS A 55 -2.76 11.59 4.51
C LYS A 55 -2.82 11.03 5.93
N GLY A 56 -1.72 11.19 6.65
CA GLY A 56 -1.57 10.74 8.04
C GLY A 56 -1.46 9.23 8.24
N LYS A 57 -1.55 8.43 7.17
CA LYS A 57 -1.37 6.97 7.22
C LYS A 57 0.09 6.59 7.42
N SER A 58 0.31 5.49 8.11
CA SER A 58 1.63 4.88 8.26
C SER A 58 1.97 3.98 7.06
N GLU A 59 3.25 3.66 6.89
CA GLU A 59 3.66 2.65 5.92
C GLU A 59 3.05 1.27 6.24
N GLN A 60 2.84 0.96 7.52
CA GLN A 60 2.14 -0.25 7.93
C GLN A 60 0.70 -0.28 7.43
N ASP A 61 -0.03 0.83 7.51
CA ASP A 61 -1.41 0.91 7.00
C ASP A 61 -1.46 0.63 5.49
N ALA A 62 -0.52 1.21 4.72
CA ALA A 62 -0.41 0.95 3.28
C ALA A 62 -0.06 -0.50 2.97
N LEU A 63 0.87 -1.10 3.71
CA LEU A 63 1.25 -2.49 3.50
C LEU A 63 0.07 -3.44 3.77
N ILE A 64 -0.69 -3.21 4.85
CA ILE A 64 -1.89 -3.98 5.16
C ILE A 64 -2.91 -3.86 4.03
N ALA A 65 -3.19 -2.64 3.56
CA ALA A 65 -4.14 -2.40 2.46
C ALA A 65 -3.72 -3.12 1.17
N TYR A 66 -2.42 -3.08 0.83
CA TYR A 66 -1.88 -3.80 -0.31
C TYR A 66 -2.09 -5.31 -0.19
N LEU A 67 -1.71 -5.91 0.94
CA LEU A 67 -1.82 -7.35 1.18
C LEU A 67 -3.28 -7.82 1.17
N GLN A 68 -4.21 -7.02 1.70
CA GLN A 68 -5.65 -7.33 1.68
C GLN A 68 -6.26 -7.32 0.27
N GLY A 69 -5.66 -6.59 -0.67
CA GLY A 69 -6.10 -6.57 -2.08
C GLY A 69 -5.61 -7.76 -2.91
N LEU A 70 -4.51 -8.41 -2.52
CA LEU A 70 -3.89 -9.47 -3.32
C LEU A 70 -4.84 -10.66 -3.53
N GLY A 71 -5.02 -11.06 -4.79
CA GLY A 71 -5.84 -12.20 -5.18
C GLY A 71 -7.35 -11.95 -5.22
N LEU A 72 -7.85 -10.80 -4.75
CA LEU A 72 -9.28 -10.48 -4.81
C LEU A 72 -9.79 -10.17 -6.23
N VAL A 73 -8.93 -9.60 -7.08
CA VAL A 73 -9.27 -9.23 -8.45
C VAL A 73 -9.72 -10.46 -9.26
N LEU A 74 -9.06 -11.61 -9.10
CA LEU A 74 -9.43 -12.84 -9.81
C LEU A 74 -10.62 -13.56 -9.18
N LYS A 75 -10.79 -13.48 -7.86
CA LYS A 75 -11.88 -14.15 -7.14
C LYS A 75 -13.27 -13.63 -7.55
N ASN A 76 -13.35 -12.38 -7.99
CA ASN A 76 -14.58 -11.70 -8.36
C ASN A 76 -14.86 -11.71 -9.88
N VAL A 77 -13.96 -12.29 -10.68
CA VAL A 77 -14.17 -12.53 -12.11
C VAL A 77 -14.77 -13.93 -12.25
N ARG A 78 -16.05 -14.00 -12.61
CA ARG A 78 -16.79 -15.26 -12.83
C ARG A 78 -16.60 -15.77 -14.24
#